data_AF-A0A8C4Z992-F1
#
_entry.id   AF-A0A8C4Z992-F1
#
_cell.length_a   1.000
_cell.length_b   1.000
_cell.length_c   1.000
_cell.angle_alpha   90.00
_cell.angle_beta   90.00
_cell.angle_gamma   90.00
#
_symmetry.space_group_name_H-M   'P 1'
#
loop_
_entity.id
_entity.type
_entity.pdbx_description
1 polymer ?
#
loop_
_entity_poly.entity_id
_entity_poly.type
_entity_poly.pdbx_seq_one_letter_code
_entity_poly.pdbx_strand_id
1 'polypeptide(L)'
;MASLEMCWPAPMRAIGAQNLLTMPGGVSTCGYLHKKGGSQFSLMKWPLRYIILHKGCVYYFKSSTSAAPKGAFSLNGYNRVMRAAEETTSNNVFPFKIVHFSKKHRIWLFSAASEEERRRDRL
;
A
#
# COMPACT_ATOMS: atom_id res chain seq x y z
N MET A 1 10.13 -30.34 14.50
CA MET A 1 10.47 -29.49 13.34
C MET A 1 10.39 -28.05 13.82
N ALA A 2 11.51 -27.33 13.85
CA ALA A 2 11.48 -25.90 14.18
C ALA A 2 10.68 -25.18 13.10
N SER A 3 9.56 -24.57 13.45
CA SER A 3 8.92 -23.58 12.60
C SER A 3 9.99 -22.52 12.34
N LEU A 4 10.40 -22.37 11.07
CA LEU A 4 11.10 -21.18 10.66
C LEU A 4 10.15 -20.02 10.97
N GLU A 5 10.36 -19.36 12.10
CA GLU A 5 9.75 -18.08 12.40
C GLU A 5 9.98 -17.23 11.15
N MET A 6 8.94 -17.05 10.34
CA MET A 6 9.01 -16.18 9.17
C MET A 6 9.25 -14.78 9.74
N CYS A 7 10.52 -14.39 9.82
CA CYS A 7 10.93 -13.08 10.26
C CYS A 7 10.50 -12.09 9.18
N TRP A 8 9.26 -11.63 9.28
CA TRP A 8 8.72 -10.65 8.35
C TRP A 8 9.62 -9.40 8.39
N PRO A 9 10.08 -8.91 7.23
CA PRO A 9 11.01 -7.80 7.21
C PRO A 9 10.33 -6.54 7.74
N ALA A 10 11.10 -5.75 8.49
CA ALA A 10 10.70 -4.41 8.89
C ALA A 10 10.88 -3.45 7.70
N PRO A 11 9.93 -2.51 7.48
CA PRO A 11 10.03 -1.58 6.36
C PRO A 11 11.16 -0.57 6.58
N MET A 12 11.89 -0.25 5.51
CA MET A 12 12.93 0.77 5.52
C MET A 12 12.32 2.19 5.53
N ARG A 13 12.67 3.00 6.52
CA ARG A 13 12.04 4.32 6.72
C ARG A 13 12.70 5.47 5.95
N ALA A 14 13.94 5.28 5.49
CA ALA A 14 14.76 6.32 4.87
C ALA A 14 15.36 5.87 3.53
N ILE A 15 14.53 5.39 2.60
CA ILE A 15 14.95 4.99 1.26
C ILE A 15 14.23 5.81 0.18
N GLY A 16 14.93 6.18 -0.89
CA GLY A 16 14.31 6.81 -2.05
C GLY A 16 13.49 5.83 -2.88
N ALA A 17 12.45 6.32 -3.55
CA ALA A 17 11.62 5.50 -4.43
C ALA A 17 12.45 4.82 -5.53
N GLN A 18 13.36 5.55 -6.19
CA GLN A 18 14.24 5.00 -7.23
C GLN A 18 15.19 3.93 -6.68
N ASN A 19 15.80 4.20 -5.53
CA ASN A 19 16.67 3.22 -4.87
C ASN A 19 15.90 1.95 -4.47
N LEU A 20 14.64 2.09 -4.04
CA LEU A 20 13.80 0.95 -3.70
C LEU A 20 13.42 0.13 -4.93
N LEU A 21 13.17 0.77 -6.08
CA LEU A 21 12.87 0.11 -7.35
C LEU A 21 14.05 -0.71 -7.89
N THR A 22 15.29 -0.29 -7.61
CA THR A 22 16.51 -0.97 -8.07
C THR A 22 17.09 -1.95 -7.06
N MET A 23 16.47 -2.10 -5.88
CA MET A 23 16.98 -2.98 -4.83
C MET A 23 16.90 -4.47 -5.22
N PRO A 24 17.92 -5.26 -4.83
CA PRO A 24 17.93 -6.70 -5.08
C PRO A 24 16.84 -7.43 -4.28
N GLY A 25 16.18 -8.37 -4.94
CA GLY A 25 15.00 -9.09 -4.44
C GLY A 25 13.69 -8.69 -5.10
N GLY A 26 13.72 -7.70 -6.00
CA GLY A 26 12.63 -7.35 -6.89
C GLY A 26 11.49 -6.58 -6.22
N VAL A 27 10.97 -5.59 -6.93
CA VAL A 27 9.69 -4.99 -6.62
C VAL A 27 8.60 -5.88 -7.18
N SER A 28 7.67 -6.31 -6.33
CA SER A 28 6.57 -7.18 -6.76
C SER A 28 5.57 -6.42 -7.63
N THR A 29 5.22 -5.20 -7.21
CA THR A 29 4.41 -4.27 -7.99
C THR A 29 4.66 -2.83 -7.55
N CYS A 30 4.45 -1.89 -8.45
CA CYS A 30 4.45 -0.46 -8.17
C CYS A 30 3.44 0.27 -9.06
N GLY A 31 2.82 1.31 -8.52
CA GLY A 31 1.75 2.03 -9.21
C GLY A 31 1.27 3.25 -8.45
N TYR A 32 0.44 4.06 -9.09
CA TYR A 32 -0.16 5.23 -8.44
C TYR A 32 -1.54 4.87 -7.91
N LEU A 33 -1.73 4.97 -6.60
CA LEU A 33 -3.03 4.73 -5.96
C LEU A 33 -3.45 5.95 -5.13
N HIS A 34 -4.74 6.25 -5.14
CA HIS A 34 -5.30 7.17 -4.17
C HIS A 34 -5.38 6.47 -2.82
N LYS A 35 -4.81 7.07 -1.78
CA LYS A 35 -4.78 6.47 -0.44
C LYS A 35 -5.60 7.30 0.54
N LYS A 36 -6.57 6.70 1.25
CA LYS A 36 -7.29 7.40 2.33
C LYS A 36 -6.28 7.91 3.35
N GLY A 37 -6.30 9.21 3.62
CA GLY A 37 -5.42 9.79 4.64
C GLY A 37 -6.01 9.62 6.04
N GLY A 38 -5.25 10.04 7.05
CA GLY A 38 -5.69 10.03 8.45
C GLY A 38 -6.16 11.38 8.97
N SER A 39 -6.12 12.45 8.15
CA SER A 39 -6.53 13.79 8.55
C SER A 39 -7.95 14.10 8.07
N GLN A 40 -8.63 15.02 8.74
CA GLN A 40 -9.99 15.44 8.43
C GLN A 40 -10.14 15.96 6.98
N PHE A 41 -9.12 16.63 6.46
CA PHE A 41 -9.05 17.08 5.05
C PHE A 41 -8.94 15.92 4.04
N SER A 42 -8.35 14.80 4.44
CA SER A 42 -8.18 13.62 3.59
C SER A 42 -9.41 12.70 3.53
N LEU A 43 -10.45 13.00 4.33
CA LEU A 43 -11.76 12.36 4.22
C LEU A 43 -12.49 12.76 2.93
N MET A 44 -12.27 14.00 2.45
CA MET A 44 -12.93 14.55 1.26
C MET A 44 -12.25 14.12 -0.06
N LYS A 45 -10.92 14.05 -0.08
CA LYS A 45 -10.14 13.64 -1.25
C LYS A 45 -8.94 12.82 -0.84
N TRP A 46 -8.86 11.61 -1.39
CA TRP A 46 -7.74 10.72 -1.12
C TRP A 46 -6.57 11.16 -1.99
N PRO A 47 -5.40 11.51 -1.42
CA PRO A 47 -4.29 11.98 -2.23
C PRO A 47 -3.66 10.83 -3.02
N LEU A 48 -3.24 11.12 -4.25
CA LEU A 48 -2.48 10.20 -5.08
C LEU A 48 -1.10 9.95 -4.47
N ARG A 49 -0.69 8.68 -4.38
CA ARG A 49 0.60 8.25 -3.85
C ARG A 49 1.19 7.19 -4.76
N TYR A 50 2.50 7.27 -4.96
CA TYR A 50 3.23 6.20 -5.62
C TYR A 50 3.47 5.10 -4.61
N ILE A 51 2.93 3.92 -4.87
CA ILE A 51 3.01 2.74 -4.01
C ILE A 51 4.05 1.79 -4.57
N ILE A 52 4.91 1.26 -3.72
CA ILE A 52 5.85 0.19 -4.05
C ILE A 52 5.64 -0.96 -3.06
N LEU A 53 5.44 -2.18 -3.58
CA LEU A 53 5.53 -3.41 -2.80
C LEU A 53 6.92 -4.02 -2.98
N HIS A 54 7.66 -4.13 -1.87
CA HIS A 54 8.99 -4.75 -1.87
C HIS A 54 9.16 -5.63 -0.63
N LYS A 55 9.47 -6.92 -0.86
CA LYS A 55 9.69 -7.94 0.20
C LYS A 55 8.59 -7.94 1.27
N GLY A 56 7.31 -7.94 0.87
CA GLY A 56 6.19 -7.98 1.83
C GLY A 56 6.00 -6.69 2.65
N CYS A 57 6.65 -5.60 2.27
CA CYS A 57 6.42 -4.27 2.83
C CYS A 57 5.84 -3.33 1.77
N VAL A 58 4.84 -2.55 2.17
CA VAL A 58 4.26 -1.49 1.34
C VAL A 58 4.89 -0.16 1.71
N TYR A 59 5.32 0.57 0.69
CA TYR A 59 5.90 1.90 0.80
C TYR A 59 5.05 2.86 0.00
N TYR A 60 4.74 4.04 0.55
CA TYR A 60 4.01 5.07 -0.19
C TYR A 60 4.76 6.41 -0.20
N PHE A 61 4.93 6.94 -1.40
CA PHE A 61 5.71 8.13 -1.70
C PHE A 61 4.84 9.26 -2.23
N LYS A 62 5.34 10.50 -2.19
CA LYS A 62 4.68 11.64 -2.85
C LYS A 62 4.69 11.45 -4.37
N SER A 63 5.78 10.91 -4.92
CA SER A 63 6.01 10.62 -6.34
C SER A 63 6.99 9.46 -6.50
N SER A 64 7.12 8.93 -7.72
CA SER A 64 8.11 7.89 -8.07
C SER A 64 9.58 8.32 -7.93
N THR A 65 9.87 9.61 -7.76
CA THR A 65 11.24 10.15 -7.60
C THR A 65 11.51 10.68 -6.20
N SER A 66 10.57 10.50 -5.26
CA SER A 66 10.74 11.02 -3.90
C SER A 66 11.92 10.35 -3.17
N ALA A 67 12.75 11.15 -2.50
CA ALA A 67 13.95 10.68 -1.79
C ALA A 67 13.65 9.91 -0.48
N ALA A 68 12.42 9.96 0.02
CA ALA A 68 11.99 9.21 1.21
C ALA A 68 10.49 8.87 1.15
N PRO A 69 10.05 7.74 1.76
CA PRO A 69 8.65 7.40 1.85
C PRO A 69 7.92 8.36 2.78
N LYS A 70 6.66 8.67 2.47
CA LYS A 70 5.75 9.32 3.41
C LYS A 70 5.30 8.37 4.52
N GLY A 71 5.43 7.08 4.28
CA GLY A 71 5.33 6.03 5.29
C GLY A 71 5.42 4.67 4.65
N ALA A 72 5.57 3.66 5.50
CA ALA A 72 5.70 2.28 5.10
C ALA A 72 5.15 1.37 6.20
N PHE A 73 4.69 0.19 5.81
CA PHE A 73 4.18 -0.82 6.74
C PHE A 73 4.43 -2.23 6.21
N SER A 74 4.59 -3.18 7.13
CA SER A 74 4.68 -4.61 6.79
C SER A 74 3.29 -5.16 6.48
N LEU A 75 3.20 -6.04 5.47
CA LEU A 75 2.00 -6.83 5.20
C LEU A 75 1.88 -8.05 6.11
N ASN A 76 2.77 -8.23 7.10
CA ASN A 76 2.63 -9.29 8.07
C ASN A 76 1.23 -9.26 8.69
N GLY A 77 0.52 -10.37 8.53
CA GLY A 77 -0.86 -10.56 8.98
C GLY A 77 -1.95 -9.82 8.19
N TYR A 78 -1.59 -9.03 7.17
CA TYR A 78 -2.52 -8.46 6.19
C TYR A 78 -2.76 -9.44 5.05
N ASN A 79 -3.72 -10.35 5.23
CA ASN A 79 -3.98 -11.46 4.31
C ASN A 79 -5.32 -11.35 3.57
N ARG A 80 -6.02 -10.22 3.68
CA ARG A 80 -7.32 -10.00 3.04
C ARG A 80 -7.32 -8.68 2.27
N VAL A 81 -7.59 -8.77 0.97
CA VAL A 81 -7.92 -7.62 0.11
C VAL A 81 -9.39 -7.71 -0.27
N MET A 82 -10.16 -6.68 0.07
CA MET A 82 -11.61 -6.63 -0.19
C MET A 82 -11.97 -5.39 -0.99
N ARG A 83 -13.03 -5.47 -1.80
CA ARG A 83 -13.66 -4.25 -2.33
C ARG A 83 -14.21 -3.44 -1.15
N ALA A 84 -14.15 -2.11 -1.25
CA ALA A 84 -14.72 -1.19 -0.27
C ALA A 84 -15.76 -0.31 -0.96
N ALA A 85 -16.77 -0.94 -1.57
CA ALA A 85 -17.77 -0.26 -2.41
C ALA A 85 -18.55 0.82 -1.64
N GLU A 86 -18.64 0.67 -0.32
CA GLU A 86 -19.18 1.67 0.59
C GLU A 86 -18.40 3.01 0.59
N GLU A 87 -17.17 3.02 0.08
CA GLU A 87 -16.29 4.19 -0.02
C GLU A 87 -16.21 4.75 -1.45
N THR A 88 -17.01 4.22 -2.38
CA THR A 88 -16.99 4.66 -3.78
C THR A 88 -17.55 6.07 -3.88
N THR A 89 -16.79 6.95 -4.52
CA THR A 89 -17.20 8.34 -4.82
C THR A 89 -16.81 8.69 -6.25
N SER A 90 -17.25 9.85 -6.75
CA SER A 90 -16.84 10.35 -8.07
C SER A 90 -15.31 10.49 -8.21
N ASN A 91 -14.57 10.63 -7.10
CA ASN A 91 -13.12 10.74 -7.09
C ASN A 91 -12.40 9.43 -6.75
N ASN A 92 -13.11 8.44 -6.19
CA ASN A 92 -12.58 7.14 -5.77
C ASN A 92 -13.43 6.04 -6.38
N VAL A 93 -13.23 5.77 -7.67
CA VAL A 93 -14.12 4.91 -8.46
C VAL A 93 -13.97 3.42 -8.13
N PHE A 94 -12.75 3.00 -7.74
CA PHE A 94 -12.43 1.59 -7.50
C PHE A 94 -11.75 1.37 -6.14
N PRO A 95 -12.45 1.65 -5.03
CA PRO A 95 -11.89 1.51 -3.69
C PRO A 95 -11.76 0.04 -3.27
N PHE A 96 -10.66 -0.25 -2.58
CA PHE A 96 -10.37 -1.52 -1.94
C PHE A 96 -9.67 -1.31 -0.61
N LYS A 97 -9.75 -2.32 0.26
CA LYS A 97 -9.17 -2.30 1.59
C LYS A 97 -8.31 -3.52 1.85
N ILE A 98 -7.18 -3.30 2.53
CA ILE A 98 -6.29 -4.35 3.02
C ILE A 98 -6.54 -4.48 4.52
N VAL A 99 -6.93 -5.68 4.94
CA VAL A 99 -7.40 -5.98 6.30
C VAL A 99 -6.46 -6.98 6.94
N HIS A 100 -6.05 -6.67 8.17
CA HIS A 100 -5.26 -7.56 9.00
C HIS A 100 -6.15 -8.61 9.66
N PHE A 101 -5.64 -9.82 9.91
CA PHE A 101 -6.42 -10.88 10.58
C PHE A 101 -6.87 -10.46 11.99
N SER A 102 -6.03 -9.69 12.70
CA SER A 102 -6.34 -9.09 13.99
C SER A 102 -6.95 -7.70 13.81
N LYS A 103 -8.11 -7.49 14.43
CA LYS A 103 -8.85 -6.21 14.44
C LYS A 103 -8.13 -5.08 15.19
N LYS A 104 -7.05 -5.38 15.92
CA LYS A 104 -6.23 -4.36 16.63
C LYS A 104 -5.44 -3.49 15.66
N HIS A 105 -5.18 -3.98 14.45
CA HIS A 105 -4.42 -3.26 13.44
C HIS A 105 -5.34 -2.46 12.53
N ARG A 106 -4.85 -1.30 12.10
CA ARG A 106 -5.55 -0.42 11.16
C ARG A 106 -5.87 -1.13 9.85
N ILE A 107 -6.98 -0.74 9.23
CA ILE A 107 -7.32 -1.09 7.85
C ILE A 107 -6.69 -0.04 6.92
N TRP A 108 -6.13 -0.47 5.80
CA TRP A 108 -5.61 0.43 4.77
C TRP A 108 -6.59 0.50 3.61
N LEU A 109 -7.01 1.70 3.21
CA LEU A 109 -7.90 1.92 2.08
C LEU A 109 -7.17 2.62 0.94
N PHE A 110 -7.37 2.09 -0.27
CA PHE A 110 -6.81 2.57 -1.52
C PHE A 110 -7.89 2.61 -2.59
N SER A 111 -7.73 3.46 -3.60
CA SER A 111 -8.54 3.44 -4.82
C SER A 111 -7.60 3.46 -6.02
N ALA A 112 -7.81 2.52 -6.94
CA ALA A 112 -7.15 2.52 -8.25
C ALA A 112 -7.81 3.54 -9.20
N ALA A 113 -7.10 3.94 -10.25
CA ALA A 113 -7.63 4.85 -11.26
C ALA A 113 -8.52 4.12 -12.30
N SER A 114 -8.36 2.80 -12.44
CA SER A 114 -9.14 1.94 -13.34
C SER A 114 -9.40 0.56 -12.74
N GLU A 115 -10.39 -0.17 -13.26
CA GLU A 115 -10.65 -1.55 -12.83
C GLU A 115 -9.52 -2.51 -13.28
N GLU A 116 -8.87 -2.22 -14.40
CA GLU A 116 -7.71 -2.94 -14.93
C GLU A 116 -6.50 -2.83 -13.99
N GLU A 117 -6.23 -1.63 -13.47
CA GLU A 117 -5.16 -1.39 -12.48
C GLU A 117 -5.51 -2.04 -11.14
N ARG A 118 -6.78 -1.99 -10.70
CA ARG A 118 -7.25 -2.72 -9.51
C ARG A 118 -7.05 -4.24 -9.63
N ARG A 119 -7.20 -4.79 -10.84
CA ARG A 119 -7.01 -6.23 -11.09
C ARG A 119 -5.53 -6.61 -11.10
N ARG A 120 -4.66 -5.71 -11.56
CA ARG A 120 -3.19 -5.86 -11.56
C ARG A 120 -2.60 -5.72 -10.15
N ASP A 121 -3.17 -4.86 -9.31
CA ASP A 121 -2.71 -4.55 -7.95
C ASP A 121 -3.34 -5.44 -6.86
N ARG A 122 -3.90 -6.59 -7.22
CA ARG A 122 -4.20 -7.65 -6.24
C ARG A 122 -2.87 -8.23 -5.76
N LEU A 123 -2.32 -7.61 -4.71
CA LEU A 123 -1.20 -8.13 -3.91
C LEU A 123 -1.45 -9.58 -3.49
#